data_AF-A0A7Y5W2Q8-F1
#
_entry.id   AF-A0A7Y5W2Q8-F1
#
_cell.length_a   1.000
_cell.length_b   1.000
_cell.length_c   1.000
_cell.angle_alpha   90.00
_cell.angle_beta   90.00
_cell.angle_gamma   90.00
#
_symmetry.space_group_name_H-M   'P 1'
#
loop_
_entity.id
_entity.type
_entity.pdbx_description
1 polymer ?
#
loop_
_entity_poly.entity_id
_entity_poly.type
_entity_poly.pdbx_seq_one_letter_code
_entity_poly.pdbx_strand_id
1 'polypeptide(L)'
;MKVAVFADGRLTVDGAAATIQSLQASLHTLSEKHGVVWYYREASQQEPPPIAMDVMKAVVEAQLPIRLSSRPDYSDAIGADGRPTTK
;
A
#
# COMPACT_ATOMS: atom_id res chain seq x y z
N MET A 1 3.43 4.39 -7.10
CA MET A 1 2.42 5.02 -6.25
C MET A 1 2.63 4.56 -4.82
N LYS A 2 2.69 5.48 -3.87
CA LYS A 2 2.87 5.22 -2.44
C LYS A 2 1.51 5.19 -1.76
N VAL A 3 1.22 4.13 -1.03
CA VAL A 3 -0.02 3.92 -0.29
C VAL A 3 0.35 3.72 1.16
N ALA A 4 -0.28 4.46 2.06
CA ALA A 4 -0.06 4.31 3.49
C ALA A 4 -1.41 4.18 4.20
N VAL A 5 -1.53 3.12 5.01
CA VAL A 5 -2.68 2.84 5.86
C VAL A 5 -2.24 3.01 7.31
N PHE A 6 -2.90 3.93 8.01
CA PHE A 6 -2.64 4.22 9.42
C PHE A 6 -3.51 3.35 10.32
N ALA A 7 -3.10 3.18 11.59
CA ALA A 7 -3.79 2.33 12.54
C ALA A 7 -5.18 2.86 12.90
N ASP A 8 -5.39 4.17 12.76
CA ASP A 8 -6.68 4.85 12.92
C ASP A 8 -7.61 4.73 11.70
N GLY A 9 -7.21 3.98 10.67
CA GLY A 9 -7.98 3.75 9.46
C GLY A 9 -7.83 4.84 8.39
N ARG A 10 -6.98 5.85 8.60
CA ARG A 10 -6.67 6.81 7.53
C ARG A 10 -5.90 6.14 6.40
N LEU A 11 -6.27 6.50 5.18
CA LEU A 11 -5.60 6.08 3.95
C LEU A 11 -5.00 7.30 3.27
N THR A 12 -3.74 7.17 2.83
CA THR A 12 -3.08 8.19 2.01
C THR A 12 -2.48 7.57 0.76
N VAL A 13 -2.53 8.33 -0.33
CA VAL A 13 -1.94 7.99 -1.63
C VAL A 13 -1.02 9.13 -2.03
N ASP A 14 0.26 8.80 -2.28
CA ASP A 14 1.35 9.73 -2.59
C ASP A 14 1.42 10.93 -1.61
N GLY A 15 1.07 10.68 -0.34
CA GLY A 15 1.09 11.68 0.73
C GLY A 15 -0.20 12.52 0.88
N ALA A 16 -1.17 12.36 -0.01
CA ALA A 16 -2.47 13.00 0.08
C ALA A 16 -3.51 12.07 0.73
N ALA A 17 -4.44 12.62 1.52
CA ALA A 17 -5.56 11.86 2.06
C ALA A 17 -6.43 11.31 0.91
N ALA A 18 -6.75 10.02 0.99
CA ALA A 18 -7.45 9.32 -0.07
C ALA A 18 -8.52 8.38 0.50
N THR A 19 -9.53 8.08 -0.29
CA THR A 19 -10.54 7.06 0.00
C THR A 19 -10.29 5.81 -0.84
N ILE A 20 -10.89 4.67 -0.45
CA ILE A 20 -10.78 3.42 -1.22
C ILE A 20 -11.22 3.60 -2.68
N GLN A 21 -12.25 4.41 -2.94
CA GLN A 21 -12.76 4.69 -4.29
C GLN A 21 -11.73 5.47 -5.11
N SER A 22 -11.12 6.51 -4.53
CA SER A 22 -10.05 7.27 -5.20
C SER A 22 -8.78 6.44 -5.42
N LEU A 23 -8.48 5.51 -4.51
CA LEU A 23 -7.38 4.56 -4.65
C LEU A 23 -7.65 3.61 -5.82
N GLN A 24 -8.86 3.04 -5.93
CA GLN A 24 -9.22 2.15 -7.04
C GLN A 24 -9.06 2.83 -8.41
N ALA A 25 -9.52 4.08 -8.53
CA ALA A 25 -9.32 4.86 -9.75
C ALA A 25 -7.81 5.07 -10.05
N SER A 26 -7.03 5.38 -9.02
CA SER A 26 -5.57 5.57 -9.14
C SER A 26 -4.85 4.27 -9.52
N LEU A 27 -5.27 3.13 -8.97
CA LEU A 27 -4.75 1.81 -9.30
C LEU A 27 -5.06 1.44 -10.76
N HIS A 28 -6.26 1.75 -11.26
CA HIS A 28 -6.60 1.54 -12.67
C HIS A 28 -5.68 2.34 -13.59
N THR A 29 -5.47 3.64 -13.31
CA THR A 29 -4.53 4.44 -14.09
C THR A 29 -3.07 3.96 -13.96
N LEU A 30 -2.71 3.39 -12.80
CA LEU A 30 -1.37 2.85 -12.57
C LEU A 30 -1.13 1.54 -13.32
N SER A 31 -2.15 0.68 -13.46
CA SER A 31 -2.06 -0.58 -14.19
C SER A 31 -1.85 -0.34 -15.68
N GLU A 32 -2.54 0.65 -16.26
CA GLU A 32 -2.31 1.11 -17.64
C GLU A 32 -0.88 1.62 -17.87
N LYS A 33 -0.25 2.15 -16.82
CA LYS A 33 1.13 2.65 -16.84
C LYS A 33 2.17 1.60 -16.42
N HIS A 34 1.76 0.35 -16.18
CA HIS A 34 2.61 -0.72 -15.66
C HIS A 34 3.44 -0.31 -14.41
N GLY A 35 2.82 0.48 -13.53
CA GLY A 35 3.48 0.98 -12.33
C GLY A 35 3.59 -0.05 -11.21
N VAL A 36 4.20 0.38 -10.10
CA VAL A 36 4.34 -0.42 -8.87
C VAL A 36 3.70 0.31 -7.69
N VAL A 37 3.01 -0.45 -6.85
CA VAL A 37 2.41 0.04 -5.60
C VAL A 37 3.40 -0.19 -4.46
N TRP A 38 3.74 0.88 -3.75
CA TRP A 38 4.45 0.81 -2.47
C TRP A 38 3.42 0.90 -1.36
N TYR A 39 3.40 -0.07 -0.46
CA TYR A 39 2.39 -0.18 0.58
C TYR A 39 3.05 -0.15 1.97
N TYR A 40 2.64 0.82 2.78
CA TYR A 40 3.01 0.93 4.18
C TYR A 40 1.76 0.74 5.05
N ARG A 41 1.91 -0.01 6.14
CA ARG A 41 0.88 -0.16 7.18
C ARG A 41 1.48 0.18 8.54
N GLU A 42 0.90 1.18 9.19
CA GLU A 42 1.20 1.47 10.59
C GLU A 42 0.72 0.31 11.48
N ALA A 43 1.52 -0.08 12.47
CA ALA A 43 1.28 -1.28 13.27
C ALA A 43 1.11 -2.56 12.43
N SER A 44 2.03 -2.81 11.49
CA SER A 44 2.05 -3.99 10.61
C SER A 44 2.07 -5.36 11.32
N GLN A 45 2.27 -5.39 12.64
CA GLN A 45 2.21 -6.61 13.47
C GLN A 45 0.86 -6.81 14.18
N GLN A 46 -0.04 -5.83 14.13
CA GLN A 46 -1.40 -5.92 14.67
C GLN A 46 -2.39 -6.36 13.60
N GLU A 47 -3.57 -6.77 14.04
CA GLU A 47 -4.67 -7.18 13.17
C GLU A 47 -4.97 -6.06 12.15
N PRO A 48 -4.96 -6.36 10.84
CA PRO A 48 -5.16 -5.35 9.82
C PRO A 48 -6.56 -4.73 9.96
N PRO A 49 -6.67 -3.39 9.90
CA PRO A 49 -7.97 -2.75 9.85
C PRO A 49 -8.71 -3.13 8.56
N PRO A 50 -10.06 -3.07 8.52
CA PRO A 50 -10.84 -3.43 7.33
C PRO A 50 -10.35 -2.73 6.05
N ILE A 51 -9.98 -1.45 6.16
CA ILE A 51 -9.46 -0.66 5.04
C ILE A 51 -8.15 -1.22 4.44
N ALA A 52 -7.31 -1.88 5.25
CA ALA A 52 -6.08 -2.52 4.76
C ALA A 52 -6.41 -3.73 3.89
N MET A 53 -7.42 -4.51 4.27
CA MET A 53 -7.91 -5.65 3.48
C MET A 53 -8.49 -5.18 2.15
N ASP A 54 -9.28 -4.10 2.17
CA ASP A 54 -9.85 -3.51 0.95
C ASP A 54 -8.76 -2.99 0.01
N VAL A 55 -7.72 -2.33 0.54
CA VAL A 55 -6.57 -1.88 -0.24
C VAL A 55 -5.85 -3.07 -0.90
N MET A 56 -5.54 -4.11 -0.13
CA MET A 56 -4.88 -5.30 -0.65
C MET A 56 -5.71 -5.96 -1.75
N LYS A 57 -7.02 -6.09 -1.53
CA LYS A 57 -7.95 -6.64 -2.52
C LYS A 57 -7.94 -5.81 -3.80
N ALA A 58 -8.04 -4.48 -3.70
CA ALA A 58 -8.02 -3.58 -4.85
C ALA A 58 -6.71 -3.68 -5.65
N VAL A 59 -5.55 -3.83 -4.99
CA VAL A 59 -4.26 -3.99 -5.66
C VAL A 59 -4.18 -5.33 -6.40
N VAL A 60 -4.69 -6.40 -5.80
CA VAL A 60 -4.78 -7.74 -6.41
C VAL A 60 -5.71 -7.74 -7.62
N GLU A 61 -6.89 -7.10 -7.50
CA GLU A 61 -7.85 -6.94 -8.61
C GLU A 61 -7.24 -6.15 -9.78
N ALA A 62 -6.43 -5.14 -9.49
CA ALA A 62 -5.69 -4.36 -10.49
C ALA A 62 -4.46 -5.09 -11.06
N GLN A 63 -4.15 -6.30 -10.57
CA GLN A 63 -2.98 -7.11 -10.97
C GLN A 63 -1.65 -6.34 -10.92
N LEU A 64 -1.52 -5.42 -9.97
CA LEU A 64 -0.36 -4.56 -9.84
C LEU A 64 0.71 -5.20 -8.94
N PRO A 65 2.01 -5.08 -9.29
CA PRO A 65 3.09 -5.43 -8.40
C PRO A 65 3.01 -4.59 -7.12
N ILE A 66 3.03 -5.26 -5.96
CA ILE A 66 3.05 -4.63 -4.64
C ILE A 66 4.41 -4.80 -3.97
N ARG A 67 4.91 -3.72 -3.37
CA ARG A 67 6.09 -3.69 -2.52
C ARG A 67 5.68 -3.23 -1.14
N LEU A 68 5.80 -4.12 -0.16
CA LEU A 68 5.51 -3.81 1.23
C LEU A 68 6.71 -3.06 1.84
N SER A 69 6.45 -2.08 2.70
CA SER A 69 7.45 -1.32 3.44
C SER A 69 7.03 -1.25 4.91
N SER A 70 7.99 -1.38 5.83
CA SER A 70 7.75 -1.22 7.27
C SER A 70 7.90 0.24 7.73
N ARG A 71 8.34 1.14 6.86
CA ARG A 71 8.59 2.55 7.19
C ARG A 71 7.72 3.50 6.37
N PRO A 72 7.26 4.62 6.96
CA PRO A 72 6.41 5.60 6.27
C PRO A 72 7.16 6.39 5.18
N ASP A 73 8.49 6.37 5.18
CA ASP A 73 9.33 7.00 4.16
C ASP A 73 9.62 6.10 2.95
N TYR A 74 9.17 4.83 2.98
CA TYR A 74 9.41 3.82 1.96
C TYR A 74 10.90 3.54 1.70
N SER A 75 11.75 3.76 2.72
CA SER A 75 13.20 3.52 2.61
C SER A 75 13.56 2.04 2.66
N ASP A 76 12.61 1.17 2.95
CA ASP A 76 12.77 -0.28 3.08
C ASP A 76 11.76 -1.03 2.23
N ALA A 77 12.09 -2.29 1.94
CA ALA A 77 11.15 -3.22 1.33
C ALA A 77 11.12 -4.50 2.17
N ILE A 78 9.92 -5.03 2.45
CA ILE A 78 9.79 -6.35 3.06
C ILE A 78 10.17 -7.39 2.00
N GLY A 79 11.25 -8.13 2.28
CA GLY A 79 11.70 -9.23 1.44
C GLY A 79 10.75 -10.42 1.49
N ALA A 80 10.98 -11.39 0.61
CA ALA A 80 10.21 -12.65 0.57
C ALA A 80 10.31 -13.47 1.87
N ASP A 81 11.32 -13.19 2.70
CA ASP A 81 11.54 -13.77 4.03
C ASP A 81 10.74 -13.07 5.15
N GLY A 82 9.92 -12.08 4.79
CA GLY A 82 9.13 -11.29 5.74
C GLY A 82 9.95 -10.28 6.54
N ARG A 83 11.23 -10.06 6.22
CA ARG A 83 12.10 -9.12 6.93
C ARG A 83 12.27 -7.82 6.14
N PRO A 84 12.40 -6.66 6.81
CA PRO A 84 12.79 -5.43 6.15
C PRO A 84 14.19 -5.59 5.54
N THR A 85 14.28 -5.38 4.23
CA THR A 85 15.54 -5.18 3.52
C THR A 85 15.73 -3.68 3.32
N THR A 86 16.81 -3.15 3.87
CA THR A 86 17.23 -1.77 3.58
C THR A 86 17.69 -1.70 2.14
N LYS A 87 17.21 -0.67 1.44
CA LYS A 87 17.54 -0.39 0.06
C LYS A 87 18.99 0.06 -0.10
#